data_AF-A0A8T5HWR3-F1
#
_entry.id   AF-A0A8T5HWR3-F1
#
_cell.length_a   1.000
_cell.length_b   1.000
_cell.length_c   1.000
_cell.angle_alpha   90.00
_cell.angle_beta   90.00
_cell.angle_gamma   90.00
#
_symmetry.space_group_name_H-M   'P 1'
#
loop_
_entity.id
_entity.type
_entity.pdbx_description
1 polymer ?
#
loop_
_entity_poly.entity_id
_entity_poly.type
_entity_poly.pdbx_seq_one_letter_code
_entity_poly.pdbx_strand_id
1 'polypeptide(L)'
;MLNKTIYLVLGENKDLGNKLHAHYVYECDRNVQIRIKKKIESILKNYSDKKLLGLAYDKTTKKLIQELISLKKEENWFKVVVKILKGLRDLLNREIEKAKPILKSKSLIKNIKEELKKLTIYHPSDIIKITSKNGSIKVNYLSKRFSPKYDPKKFSYYNLLEPWRDTQFIFTMNFNKNLFVWDYINVHKSFHGKRIGTKSALFVEKLAKQLGFTRFSVEYPNRGYWIKKLNYKIPYKYRISSGKHHYTLEGYKEIR
;
A
#
# COMPACT_ATOMS: atom_id res chain seq x y z
N MET A 1 -16.02 -18.63 18.89
CA MET A 1 -15.11 -18.99 17.76
C MET A 1 -15.04 -17.93 16.66
N LEU A 2 -16.17 -17.43 16.13
CA LEU A 2 -16.19 -16.43 15.04
C LEU A 2 -15.44 -15.12 15.38
N ASN A 3 -15.55 -14.62 16.62
CA ASN A 3 -14.82 -13.45 17.13
C ASN A 3 -13.29 -13.59 17.03
N LYS A 4 -12.76 -14.75 17.45
CA LYS A 4 -11.31 -15.02 17.39
C LYS A 4 -10.83 -15.10 15.95
N THR A 5 -11.61 -15.68 15.04
CA THR A 5 -11.24 -15.76 13.62
C THR A 5 -11.28 -14.41 12.91
N ILE A 6 -12.26 -13.56 13.23
CA ILE A 6 -12.33 -12.17 12.73
C ILE A 6 -11.17 -11.35 13.29
N TYR A 7 -10.85 -11.48 14.58
CA TYR A 7 -9.66 -10.86 15.18
C TYR A 7 -8.37 -11.29 14.46
N LEU A 8 -8.22 -12.57 14.14
CA LEU A 8 -7.06 -13.09 13.42
C LEU A 8 -6.93 -12.59 11.98
N VAL A 9 -8.00 -12.06 11.37
CA VAL A 9 -8.00 -11.56 9.99
C VAL A 9 -7.97 -10.03 9.95
N LEU A 10 -8.60 -9.36 10.92
CA LEU A 10 -8.75 -7.89 10.94
C LEU A 10 -7.83 -7.21 11.97
N GLY A 11 -7.39 -7.94 12.99
CA GLY A 11 -6.57 -7.45 14.10
C GLY A 11 -5.07 -7.72 13.97
N GLU A 12 -4.63 -8.45 12.93
CA GLU A 12 -3.22 -8.84 12.74
C GLU A 12 -2.27 -7.63 12.61
N ASN A 13 -2.78 -6.44 12.26
CA ASN A 13 -1.96 -5.22 12.13
C ASN A 13 -2.54 -3.95 12.78
N LYS A 14 -3.52 -4.08 13.71
CA LYS A 14 -4.16 -2.97 14.47
C LYS A 14 -4.71 -1.77 13.66
N ASP A 15 -4.68 -1.82 12.33
CA ASP A 15 -5.17 -0.82 11.39
C ASP A 15 -5.79 -1.57 10.20
N LEU A 16 -7.13 -1.65 10.22
CA LEU A 16 -7.95 -2.32 9.21
C LEU A 16 -7.84 -1.67 7.83
N GLY A 17 -7.29 -0.46 7.81
CA GLY A 17 -7.11 0.30 6.62
C GLY A 17 -5.85 -0.12 5.87
N ASN A 18 -4.87 0.76 5.91
CA ASN A 18 -3.77 0.78 4.96
C ASN A 18 -2.79 -0.36 5.21
N LYS A 19 -2.64 -0.74 6.48
CA LYS A 19 -1.70 -1.78 6.89
C LYS A 19 -2.21 -3.18 6.62
N LEU A 20 -3.52 -3.41 6.67
CA LEU A 20 -4.07 -4.74 6.40
C LEU A 20 -3.89 -5.13 4.92
N HIS A 21 -4.13 -4.18 4.02
CA HIS A 21 -3.84 -4.34 2.60
C HIS A 21 -2.34 -4.56 2.37
N ALA A 22 -1.50 -3.69 2.95
CA ALA A 22 -0.06 -3.81 2.80
C ALA A 22 0.47 -5.15 3.29
N HIS A 23 -0.03 -5.62 4.43
CA HIS A 23 0.32 -6.90 4.99
C HIS A 23 -0.03 -8.05 4.04
N TYR A 24 -1.29 -8.18 3.64
CA TYR A 24 -1.71 -9.33 2.85
C TYR A 24 -1.26 -9.28 1.39
N VAL A 25 -1.13 -8.09 0.80
CA VAL A 25 -0.75 -7.92 -0.61
C VAL A 25 0.76 -7.81 -0.77
N TYR A 26 1.44 -7.01 0.05
CA TYR A 26 2.87 -6.73 -0.13
C TYR A 26 3.75 -7.68 0.66
N GLU A 27 3.42 -7.95 1.92
CA GLU A 27 4.32 -8.61 2.87
C GLU A 27 4.16 -10.13 2.92
N CYS A 28 2.92 -10.64 3.02
CA CYS A 28 2.66 -12.07 3.21
C CYS A 28 3.03 -12.93 2.00
N ASP A 29 3.51 -14.13 2.24
CA ASP A 29 3.68 -15.13 1.18
C ASP A 29 2.34 -15.71 0.69
N ARG A 30 2.40 -16.47 -0.40
CA ARG A 30 1.23 -17.07 -1.05
C ARG A 30 0.50 -18.08 -0.15
N ASN A 31 1.21 -18.82 0.71
CA ASN A 31 0.60 -19.80 1.61
C ASN A 31 -0.22 -19.10 2.70
N VAL A 32 0.30 -18.01 3.26
CA VAL A 32 -0.42 -17.15 4.19
C VAL A 32 -1.65 -16.55 3.51
N GLN A 33 -1.52 -16.03 2.29
CA GLN A 33 -2.65 -15.50 1.51
C GLN A 33 -3.76 -16.55 1.32
N ILE A 34 -3.40 -17.79 0.94
CA ILE A 34 -4.36 -18.89 0.79
C ILE A 34 -5.04 -19.21 2.13
N ARG A 35 -4.28 -19.29 3.22
CA ARG A 35 -4.80 -19.58 4.56
C ARG A 35 -5.79 -18.50 5.03
N ILE A 36 -5.46 -17.23 4.84
CA ILE A 36 -6.33 -16.11 5.22
C ILE A 36 -7.57 -16.05 4.34
N LYS A 37 -7.43 -16.28 3.03
CA LYS A 37 -8.58 -16.40 2.11
C LYS A 37 -9.58 -17.45 2.61
N LYS A 38 -9.11 -18.66 2.96
CA LYS A 38 -9.98 -19.73 3.49
C LYS A 38 -10.72 -19.31 4.77
N LYS A 39 -10.05 -18.57 5.68
CA LYS A 39 -10.69 -18.02 6.88
C LYS A 39 -11.79 -17.02 6.51
N ILE A 40 -11.52 -16.11 5.58
CA ILE A 40 -12.51 -15.13 5.11
C ILE A 40 -13.70 -15.85 4.46
N GLU A 41 -13.46 -16.85 3.61
CA GLU A 41 -14.51 -17.64 2.97
C GLU A 41 -15.38 -18.39 3.99
N SER A 42 -14.77 -18.94 5.04
CA SER A 42 -15.52 -19.57 6.15
C SER A 42 -16.40 -18.57 6.90
N ILE A 43 -15.89 -17.35 7.15
CA ILE A 43 -16.68 -16.26 7.75
C ILE A 43 -17.86 -15.89 6.83
N LEU A 44 -17.62 -15.75 5.53
CA LEU A 44 -18.63 -15.34 4.54
C LEU A 44 -19.65 -16.45 4.22
N LYS A 45 -19.30 -17.73 4.30
CA LYS A 45 -20.21 -18.87 4.06
C LYS A 45 -21.17 -19.09 5.24
N ASN A 46 -20.69 -18.87 6.46
CA ASN A 46 -21.49 -19.01 7.69
C ASN A 46 -22.27 -17.73 8.05
N TYR A 47 -22.45 -16.84 7.07
CA TYR A 47 -23.00 -15.50 7.23
C TYR A 47 -24.50 -15.54 7.54
N SER A 48 -24.88 -15.05 8.72
CA SER A 48 -26.23 -14.55 8.98
C SER A 48 -26.11 -13.22 9.73
N ASP A 49 -26.97 -12.25 9.39
CA ASP A 49 -26.97 -10.93 10.04
C ASP A 49 -27.11 -11.05 11.57
N LYS A 50 -27.83 -12.07 12.06
CA LYS A 50 -27.93 -12.43 13.49
C LYS A 50 -26.58 -12.80 14.12
N LYS A 51 -25.71 -13.57 13.43
CA LYS A 51 -24.41 -13.99 13.98
C LYS A 51 -23.44 -12.81 14.10
N LEU A 52 -23.48 -11.86 13.17
CA LEU A 52 -22.66 -10.64 13.19
C LEU A 52 -23.17 -9.61 14.21
N LEU A 53 -24.49 -9.46 14.34
CA LEU A 53 -25.12 -8.77 15.47
C LEU A 53 -24.69 -9.38 16.81
N GLY A 54 -24.59 -10.71 16.91
CA GLY A 54 -24.03 -11.40 18.07
C GLY A 54 -22.60 -10.97 18.42
N LEU A 55 -21.77 -10.62 17.43
CA LEU A 55 -20.42 -10.09 17.65
C LEU A 55 -20.43 -8.62 18.08
N ALA A 56 -21.51 -7.89 17.82
CA ALA A 56 -21.74 -6.53 18.29
C ALA A 56 -21.98 -6.45 19.81
N TYR A 57 -22.50 -7.54 20.38
CA TYR A 57 -22.74 -7.69 21.82
C TYR A 57 -21.49 -8.19 22.57
N ASP A 58 -20.50 -8.73 21.86
CA ASP A 58 -19.19 -9.06 22.45
C ASP A 58 -18.36 -7.79 22.64
N LYS A 59 -18.11 -7.42 23.90
CA LYS A 59 -17.45 -6.15 24.29
C LYS A 59 -16.07 -5.97 23.64
N THR A 60 -15.32 -7.06 23.45
CA THR A 60 -13.98 -7.06 22.84
C THR A 60 -14.05 -6.83 21.34
N THR A 61 -14.94 -7.52 20.64
CA THR A 61 -15.13 -7.40 19.19
C THR A 61 -15.77 -6.07 18.81
N LYS A 62 -16.72 -5.58 19.62
CA LYS A 62 -17.30 -4.24 19.50
C LYS A 62 -16.24 -3.16 19.65
N LYS A 63 -15.42 -3.23 20.71
CA LYS A 63 -14.31 -2.30 20.93
C LYS A 63 -13.29 -2.35 19.77
N LEU A 64 -12.95 -3.54 19.28
CA LEU A 64 -12.07 -3.69 18.11
C LEU A 64 -12.66 -3.04 16.87
N ILE A 65 -13.92 -3.30 16.53
CA ILE A 65 -14.57 -2.74 15.34
C ILE A 65 -14.72 -1.22 15.48
N GLN A 66 -14.94 -0.72 16.70
CA GLN A 66 -15.04 0.69 17.03
C GLN A 66 -13.69 1.43 17.07
N GLU A 67 -12.59 0.75 17.41
CA GLU A 67 -11.23 1.30 17.42
C GLU A 67 -10.53 1.16 16.05
N LEU A 68 -10.79 0.06 15.33
CA LEU A 68 -10.14 -0.27 14.05
C LEU A 68 -10.79 0.41 12.85
N ILE A 69 -12.02 0.90 13.00
CA ILE A 69 -12.69 1.63 11.95
C ILE A 69 -13.26 2.90 12.58
N SER A 70 -12.95 4.06 12.01
CA SER A 70 -13.56 5.35 12.38
C SER A 70 -15.07 5.41 12.08
N LEU A 71 -15.77 4.28 12.16
CA LEU A 71 -17.20 4.04 11.97
C LEU A 71 -17.99 4.13 13.27
N LYS A 72 -17.45 4.76 14.33
CA LYS A 72 -18.12 4.88 15.65
C LYS A 72 -19.57 5.40 15.54
N LYS A 73 -19.91 6.05 14.42
CA LYS A 73 -21.20 6.66 14.10
C LYS A 73 -21.94 6.04 12.89
N GLU A 74 -21.48 4.92 12.33
CA GLU A 74 -22.10 4.31 11.14
C GLU A 74 -23.12 3.24 11.53
N GLU A 75 -24.38 3.59 11.31
CA GLU A 75 -25.58 2.81 11.68
C GLU A 75 -25.55 1.37 11.12
N ASN A 76 -24.90 1.17 9.97
CA ASN A 76 -24.80 -0.11 9.27
C ASN A 76 -23.38 -0.70 9.26
N TRP A 77 -22.57 -0.48 10.31
CA TRP A 77 -21.16 -0.91 10.37
C TRP A 77 -20.92 -2.38 10.02
N PHE A 78 -21.85 -3.30 10.33
CA PHE A 78 -21.72 -4.73 10.02
C PHE A 78 -21.71 -4.98 8.51
N LYS A 79 -22.51 -4.24 7.73
CA LYS A 79 -22.48 -4.29 6.25
C LYS A 79 -21.12 -3.80 5.73
N VAL A 80 -20.53 -2.81 6.39
CA VAL A 80 -19.19 -2.31 6.05
C VAL A 80 -18.11 -3.36 6.29
N VAL A 81 -18.15 -4.08 7.42
CA VAL A 81 -17.24 -5.20 7.72
C VAL A 81 -17.35 -6.30 6.67
N VAL A 82 -18.55 -6.65 6.24
CA VAL A 82 -18.77 -7.65 5.17
C VAL A 82 -18.19 -7.18 3.85
N LYS A 83 -18.36 -5.90 3.53
CA LYS A 83 -17.77 -5.28 2.33
C LYS A 83 -16.24 -5.31 2.37
N ILE A 84 -15.63 -5.08 3.54
CA ILE A 84 -14.18 -5.24 3.77
C ILE A 84 -13.76 -6.69 3.49
N LEU A 85 -14.42 -7.66 4.12
CA LEU A 85 -14.09 -9.08 3.95
C LEU A 85 -14.21 -9.54 2.50
N LYS A 86 -15.29 -9.17 1.80
CA LYS A 86 -15.47 -9.46 0.37
C LYS A 86 -14.36 -8.82 -0.47
N GLY A 87 -14.04 -7.55 -0.23
CA GLY A 87 -12.95 -6.84 -0.91
C GLY A 87 -11.59 -7.51 -0.72
N LEU A 88 -11.26 -7.89 0.53
CA LEU A 88 -10.02 -8.58 0.85
C LEU A 88 -9.94 -9.97 0.21
N ARG A 89 -11.04 -10.75 0.23
CA ARG A 89 -11.09 -12.05 -0.46
C ARG A 89 -10.80 -11.89 -1.95
N ASP A 90 -11.43 -10.92 -2.60
CA ASP A 90 -11.25 -10.68 -4.03
C ASP A 90 -9.82 -10.20 -4.36
N LEU A 91 -9.21 -9.41 -3.48
CA LEU A 91 -7.80 -9.02 -3.59
C LEU A 91 -6.88 -10.24 -3.44
N LEU A 92 -7.09 -11.07 -2.41
CA LEU A 92 -6.33 -12.29 -2.18
C LEU A 92 -6.44 -13.26 -3.35
N ASN A 93 -7.63 -13.42 -3.94
CA ASN A 93 -7.82 -14.22 -5.16
C ASN A 93 -6.89 -13.74 -6.28
N ARG A 94 -6.93 -12.43 -6.58
CA ARG A 94 -6.08 -11.82 -7.59
C ARG A 94 -4.60 -12.03 -7.27
N GLU A 95 -4.18 -11.80 -6.04
CA GLU A 95 -2.77 -11.99 -5.64
C GLU A 95 -2.33 -13.43 -5.83
N ILE A 96 -3.13 -14.39 -5.40
CA ILE A 96 -2.83 -15.82 -5.53
C ILE A 96 -2.71 -16.22 -7.01
N GLU A 97 -3.54 -15.66 -7.89
CA GLU A 97 -3.56 -15.98 -9.32
C GLU A 97 -2.43 -15.28 -10.11
N LYS A 98 -2.16 -14.00 -9.79
CA LYS A 98 -1.33 -13.12 -10.64
C LYS A 98 0.06 -12.82 -10.09
N ALA A 99 0.32 -13.05 -8.80
CA ALA A 99 1.64 -12.83 -8.23
C ALA A 99 2.62 -13.92 -8.71
N LYS A 100 3.24 -13.66 -9.85
CA LYS A 100 4.29 -14.49 -10.43
C LYS A 100 5.65 -13.82 -10.21
N PRO A 101 6.72 -14.58 -9.94
CA PRO A 101 8.04 -14.00 -9.82
C PRO A 101 8.56 -13.49 -11.18
N ILE A 102 9.42 -12.47 -11.14
CA ILE A 102 10.21 -12.01 -12.28
C ILE A 102 11.70 -12.15 -11.97
N LEU A 103 12.52 -12.40 -13.00
CA LEU A 103 13.94 -12.64 -12.84
C LEU A 103 14.68 -11.39 -12.38
N LYS A 104 15.59 -11.59 -11.42
CA LYS A 104 16.45 -10.54 -10.88
C LYS A 104 17.84 -10.64 -11.50
N SER A 105 18.32 -9.55 -12.10
CA SER A 105 19.70 -9.48 -12.58
C SER A 105 20.68 -9.38 -11.41
N LYS A 106 21.88 -9.96 -11.56
CA LYS A 106 22.93 -9.92 -10.51
C LYS A 106 23.35 -8.48 -10.19
N SER A 107 23.39 -7.62 -11.20
CA SER A 107 23.81 -6.20 -11.09
C SER A 107 22.65 -5.23 -10.81
N LEU A 108 21.48 -5.73 -10.39
CA LEU A 108 20.25 -4.94 -10.32
C LEU A 108 20.36 -3.67 -9.46
N ILE A 109 20.97 -3.76 -8.26
CA ILE A 109 21.09 -2.60 -7.35
C ILE A 109 21.92 -1.49 -7.98
N LYS A 110 23.04 -1.86 -8.63
CA LYS A 110 23.89 -0.92 -9.37
C LYS A 110 23.08 -0.28 -10.50
N ASN A 111 22.38 -1.07 -11.29
CA ASN A 111 21.58 -0.58 -12.42
C ASN A 111 20.46 0.37 -11.97
N ILE A 112 19.72 0.03 -10.91
CA ILE A 112 18.70 0.93 -10.33
C ILE A 112 19.34 2.25 -9.91
N LYS A 113 20.48 2.20 -9.21
CA LYS A 113 21.18 3.40 -8.75
C LYS A 113 21.61 4.27 -9.92
N GLU A 114 22.20 3.71 -10.96
CA GLU A 114 22.63 4.45 -12.16
C GLU A 114 21.45 5.01 -12.96
N GLU A 115 20.35 4.25 -13.11
CA GLU A 115 19.14 4.76 -13.76
C GLU A 115 18.53 5.93 -12.97
N LEU A 116 18.48 5.86 -11.64
CA LEU A 116 17.97 6.97 -10.83
C LEU A 116 18.79 8.26 -10.98
N LYS A 117 20.08 8.18 -11.32
CA LYS A 117 20.89 9.36 -11.62
C LYS A 117 20.48 10.07 -12.92
N LYS A 118 19.71 9.40 -13.79
CA LYS A 118 19.17 9.99 -15.03
C LYS A 118 17.85 10.75 -14.81
N LEU A 119 17.33 10.77 -13.59
CA LEU A 119 16.20 11.62 -13.23
C LEU A 119 16.54 13.08 -13.52
N THR A 120 15.63 13.82 -14.16
CA THR A 120 15.84 15.24 -14.49
C THR A 120 16.12 16.12 -13.27
N ILE A 121 15.69 15.70 -12.08
CA ILE A 121 15.90 16.42 -10.82
C ILE A 121 17.16 15.98 -10.07
N TYR A 122 17.88 14.99 -10.58
CA TYR A 122 19.04 14.42 -9.91
C TYR A 122 20.13 15.47 -9.71
N HIS A 123 20.75 15.40 -8.54
CA HIS A 123 21.97 16.14 -8.22
C HIS A 123 22.97 15.21 -7.52
N PRO A 124 24.30 15.35 -7.72
CA PRO A 124 25.31 14.51 -7.06
C PRO A 124 25.21 14.47 -5.53
N SER A 125 24.66 15.51 -4.90
CA SER A 125 24.45 15.57 -3.46
C SER A 125 23.24 14.77 -2.95
N ASP A 126 22.40 14.25 -3.85
CA ASP A 126 21.18 13.53 -3.49
C ASP A 126 21.47 12.23 -2.76
N ILE A 127 20.52 11.80 -1.93
CA ILE A 127 20.65 10.58 -1.14
C ILE A 127 19.82 9.48 -1.81
N ILE A 128 20.49 8.39 -2.19
CA ILE A 128 19.85 7.19 -2.73
C ILE A 128 20.17 6.03 -1.81
N LYS A 129 19.22 5.63 -0.97
CA LYS A 129 19.35 4.46 -0.09
C LYS A 129 18.55 3.30 -0.68
N ILE A 130 19.25 2.20 -0.96
CA ILE A 130 18.64 0.98 -1.50
C ILE A 130 18.85 -0.14 -0.48
N THR A 131 17.76 -0.79 -0.08
CA THR A 131 17.78 -1.94 0.84
C THR A 131 17.12 -3.14 0.18
N SER A 132 17.74 -4.31 0.27
CA SER A 132 17.22 -5.56 -0.28
C SER A 132 16.86 -6.52 0.85
N LYS A 133 15.64 -7.06 0.86
CA LYS A 133 15.17 -8.04 1.83
C LYS A 133 14.17 -9.00 1.18
N ASN A 134 14.37 -10.30 1.32
CA ASN A 134 13.43 -11.37 0.91
C ASN A 134 12.86 -11.18 -0.52
N GLY A 135 13.72 -10.97 -1.51
CA GLY A 135 13.30 -10.78 -2.91
C GLY A 135 12.66 -9.42 -3.22
N SER A 136 12.60 -8.52 -2.24
CA SER A 136 12.13 -7.14 -2.41
C SER A 136 13.28 -6.15 -2.33
N ILE A 137 13.20 -5.08 -3.12
CA ILE A 137 14.12 -3.95 -3.08
C ILE A 137 13.32 -2.70 -2.73
N LYS A 138 13.67 -2.07 -1.60
CA LYS A 138 13.14 -0.77 -1.23
C LYS A 138 14.15 0.31 -1.57
N VAL A 139 13.67 1.35 -2.25
CA VAL A 139 14.44 2.51 -2.65
C VAL A 139 13.88 3.72 -1.92
N ASN A 140 14.78 4.50 -1.32
CA ASN A 140 14.49 5.80 -0.77
C ASN A 140 15.40 6.82 -1.45
N TYR A 141 14.80 7.64 -2.31
CA TYR A 141 15.47 8.72 -3.03
C TYR A 141 15.04 10.06 -2.44
N LEU A 142 16.00 10.84 -1.93
CA LEU A 142 15.80 12.21 -1.46
C LEU A 142 16.61 13.16 -2.33
N SER A 143 15.93 14.17 -2.87
CA SER A 143 16.59 15.26 -3.58
C SER A 143 16.98 16.36 -2.59
N LYS A 144 18.28 16.56 -2.35
CA LYS A 144 18.73 17.61 -1.42
C LYS A 144 18.46 19.00 -1.97
N ARG A 145 18.67 19.19 -3.28
CA ARG A 145 18.43 20.46 -3.97
C ARG A 145 16.99 20.94 -3.81
N PHE A 146 16.02 20.03 -3.83
CA PHE A 146 14.61 20.34 -3.66
C PHE A 146 14.11 20.15 -2.21
N SER A 147 15.03 20.10 -1.24
CA SER A 147 14.72 19.94 0.19
C SER A 147 15.46 21.00 1.01
N PRO A 148 15.05 22.28 0.93
CA PRO A 148 15.76 23.41 1.55
C PRO A 148 15.79 23.34 3.08
N LYS A 149 14.90 22.54 3.68
CA LYS A 149 14.82 22.30 5.13
C LYS A 149 15.40 20.96 5.53
N TYR A 150 16.15 20.31 4.63
CA TYR A 150 16.77 19.02 4.92
C TYR A 150 17.75 19.16 6.07
N ASP A 151 17.46 18.46 7.16
CA ASP A 151 18.33 18.33 8.32
C ASP A 151 18.60 16.83 8.53
N PRO A 152 19.86 16.38 8.39
CA PRO A 152 20.23 14.98 8.57
C PRO A 152 20.14 14.50 10.03
N LYS A 153 20.04 15.41 11.02
CA LYS A 153 19.93 15.09 12.46
C LYS A 153 18.48 15.02 12.93
N LYS A 154 17.55 15.69 12.24
CA LYS A 154 16.10 15.59 12.48
C LYS A 154 15.53 14.35 11.79
N PHE A 155 15.75 13.20 12.42
CA PHE A 155 15.02 11.97 12.13
C PHE A 155 13.65 12.02 12.82
N SER A 156 12.59 11.60 12.12
CA SER A 156 11.31 11.35 12.78
C SER A 156 11.36 10.03 13.56
N TYR A 157 10.42 9.85 14.49
CA TYR A 157 10.04 8.53 15.01
C TYR A 157 10.02 7.53 13.83
N TYR A 158 10.79 6.43 13.94
CA TYR A 158 11.01 5.37 12.93
C TYR A 158 12.18 5.49 11.93
N ASN A 159 13.19 6.35 12.13
CA ASN A 159 14.31 6.51 11.17
C ASN A 159 13.86 6.91 9.75
N LEU A 160 12.65 7.46 9.65
CA LEU A 160 12.15 8.12 8.46
C LEU A 160 12.52 9.60 8.61
N LEU A 161 12.94 10.22 7.51
CA LEU A 161 13.00 11.68 7.46
C LEU A 161 11.59 12.18 7.69
N GLU A 162 11.41 13.30 8.42
CA GLU A 162 10.09 13.90 8.63
C GLU A 162 9.32 13.85 7.30
N PRO A 163 8.22 13.07 7.21
CA PRO A 163 7.36 13.09 6.03
C PRO A 163 6.88 14.54 5.81
N TRP A 164 6.22 14.89 4.71
CA TRP A 164 5.83 16.26 4.31
C TRP A 164 6.93 17.32 4.16
N ARG A 165 8.11 17.20 4.81
CA ARG A 165 9.17 18.21 4.77
C ARG A 165 9.94 18.19 3.46
N ASP A 166 10.56 17.06 3.12
CA ASP A 166 11.57 17.00 2.06
C ASP A 166 11.01 16.46 0.73
N THR A 167 11.63 16.82 -0.40
CA THR A 167 11.31 16.21 -1.69
C THR A 167 11.89 14.80 -1.73
N GLN A 168 11.02 13.81 -1.58
CA GLN A 168 11.41 12.43 -1.31
C GLN A 168 10.45 11.44 -1.97
N PHE A 169 11.01 10.35 -2.47
CA PHE A 169 10.32 9.30 -3.19
C PHE A 169 10.75 7.95 -2.62
N ILE A 170 9.80 7.19 -2.09
CA ILE A 170 10.02 5.86 -1.52
C ILE A 170 9.15 4.87 -2.26
N PHE A 171 9.76 3.80 -2.74
CA PHE A 171 9.05 2.74 -3.44
C PHE A 171 9.71 1.38 -3.22
N THR A 172 8.90 0.34 -3.32
CA THR A 172 9.31 -1.05 -3.15
C THR A 172 9.04 -1.84 -4.43
N MET A 173 10.05 -2.58 -4.87
CA MET A 173 10.03 -3.51 -6.01
C MET A 173 10.08 -4.94 -5.49
N ASN A 174 8.95 -5.64 -5.50
CA ASN A 174 8.83 -7.03 -5.05
C ASN A 174 8.89 -8.00 -6.24
N PHE A 175 10.09 -8.54 -6.49
CA PHE A 175 10.36 -9.42 -7.63
C PHE A 175 9.63 -10.75 -7.51
N ASN A 176 9.38 -11.24 -6.28
CA ASN A 176 8.67 -12.50 -6.05
C ASN A 176 7.20 -12.42 -6.46
N LYS A 177 6.64 -11.21 -6.53
CA LYS A 177 5.21 -10.96 -6.80
C LYS A 177 4.96 -10.21 -8.11
N ASN A 178 6.00 -9.87 -8.87
CA ASN A 178 5.92 -8.95 -10.01
C ASN A 178 5.16 -7.66 -9.62
N LEU A 179 5.46 -7.11 -8.43
CA LEU A 179 4.71 -5.99 -7.87
C LEU A 179 5.62 -4.80 -7.56
N PHE A 180 5.29 -3.66 -8.16
CA PHE A 180 5.84 -2.36 -7.80
C PHE A 180 4.87 -1.63 -6.86
N VAL A 181 5.39 -1.05 -5.77
CA VAL A 181 4.60 -0.31 -4.78
C VAL A 181 5.19 1.08 -4.57
N TRP A 182 4.34 2.10 -4.70
CA TRP A 182 4.65 3.44 -4.22
C TRP A 182 4.32 3.55 -2.73
N ASP A 183 5.36 3.56 -1.90
CA ASP A 183 5.23 3.68 -0.45
C ASP A 183 4.98 5.15 -0.07
N TYR A 184 5.73 6.08 -0.67
CA TYR A 184 5.67 7.49 -0.34
C TYR A 184 6.15 8.40 -1.47
N ILE A 185 5.48 9.53 -1.65
CA ILE A 185 5.90 10.61 -2.54
C ILE A 185 5.63 11.95 -1.88
N ASN A 186 6.65 12.79 -1.82
CA ASN A 186 6.49 14.18 -1.42
C ASN A 186 7.37 15.07 -2.27
N VAL A 187 6.86 16.27 -2.53
CA VAL A 187 7.61 17.38 -3.08
C VAL A 187 7.52 18.48 -2.04
N HIS A 188 8.63 19.10 -1.67
CA HIS A 188 8.60 20.22 -0.73
C HIS A 188 7.67 21.32 -1.26
N LYS A 189 6.86 21.93 -0.37
CA LYS A 189 5.76 22.87 -0.73
C LYS A 189 6.15 23.97 -1.72
N SER A 190 7.35 24.54 -1.56
CA SER A 190 7.88 25.60 -2.45
C SER A 190 8.09 25.16 -3.91
N PHE A 191 8.00 23.87 -4.21
CA PHE A 191 8.14 23.33 -5.56
C PHE A 191 6.86 22.62 -6.05
N HIS A 192 5.74 22.77 -5.34
CA HIS A 192 4.44 22.33 -5.85
C HIS A 192 4.09 23.04 -7.15
N GLY A 193 3.31 22.40 -8.02
CA GLY A 193 2.97 22.92 -9.35
C GLY A 193 4.07 22.78 -10.42
N LYS A 194 5.35 22.58 -10.04
CA LYS A 194 6.49 22.48 -10.97
C LYS A 194 6.63 21.14 -11.69
N ARG A 195 5.62 20.26 -11.60
CA ARG A 195 5.58 18.90 -12.18
C ARG A 195 6.73 17.96 -11.76
N ILE A 196 7.55 18.33 -10.77
CA ILE A 196 8.66 17.51 -10.25
C ILE A 196 8.18 16.11 -9.88
N GLY A 197 7.16 16.03 -9.01
CA GLY A 197 6.62 14.76 -8.56
C GLY A 197 6.08 13.89 -9.71
N THR A 198 5.48 14.52 -10.73
CA THR A 198 4.87 13.77 -11.86
C THR A 198 5.94 13.24 -12.79
N LYS A 199 6.96 14.05 -13.10
CA LYS A 199 8.09 13.62 -13.92
C LYS A 199 8.86 12.48 -13.24
N SER A 200 9.15 12.60 -11.93
CA SER A 200 9.83 11.55 -11.18
C SER A 200 9.02 10.26 -11.09
N ALA A 201 7.72 10.36 -10.83
CA ALA A 201 6.84 9.19 -10.77
C ALA A 201 6.76 8.45 -12.11
N LEU A 202 6.60 9.17 -13.22
CA LEU A 202 6.58 8.58 -14.57
C LEU A 202 7.92 7.93 -14.92
N PHE A 203 9.03 8.57 -14.58
CA PHE A 203 10.36 8.01 -14.77
C PHE A 203 10.53 6.69 -14.03
N VAL A 204 10.19 6.67 -12.74
CA VAL A 204 10.34 5.47 -11.90
C VAL A 204 9.39 4.35 -12.34
N GLU A 205 8.15 4.66 -12.75
CA GLU A 205 7.26 3.67 -13.36
C GLU A 205 7.84 3.11 -14.66
N LYS A 206 8.47 3.95 -15.50
CA LYS A 206 9.15 3.48 -16.72
C LYS A 206 10.30 2.53 -16.38
N LEU A 207 11.13 2.89 -15.40
CA LEU A 207 12.20 2.03 -14.89
C LEU A 207 11.65 0.68 -14.42
N ALA A 208 10.57 0.68 -13.61
CA ALA A 208 9.94 -0.54 -13.14
C ALA A 208 9.44 -1.42 -14.31
N LYS A 209 8.80 -0.83 -15.32
CA LYS A 209 8.37 -1.59 -16.51
C LYS A 209 9.54 -2.21 -17.27
N GLN A 210 10.64 -1.47 -17.43
CA GLN A 210 11.86 -1.98 -18.06
C GLN A 210 12.49 -3.14 -17.27
N LEU A 211 12.28 -3.18 -15.95
CA LEU A 211 12.67 -4.29 -15.08
C LEU A 211 11.68 -5.46 -15.11
N GLY A 212 10.62 -5.40 -15.92
CA GLY A 212 9.62 -6.47 -16.09
C GLY A 212 8.40 -6.36 -15.17
N PHE A 213 8.25 -5.26 -14.41
CA PHE A 213 7.08 -5.07 -13.55
C PHE A 213 5.82 -4.74 -14.37
N THR A 214 4.77 -5.54 -14.19
CA THR A 214 3.45 -5.36 -14.85
C THR A 214 2.35 -4.93 -13.87
N ARG A 215 2.60 -5.08 -12.57
CA ARG A 215 1.63 -4.82 -11.50
C ARG A 215 2.10 -3.66 -10.65
N PHE A 216 1.23 -2.69 -10.45
CA PHE A 216 1.54 -1.46 -9.73
C PHE A 216 0.50 -1.17 -8.66
N SER A 217 0.98 -0.80 -7.48
CA SER A 217 0.15 -0.44 -6.34
C SER A 217 0.64 0.85 -5.68
N VAL A 218 -0.28 1.52 -4.98
CA VAL A 218 -0.02 2.76 -4.24
C VAL A 218 -0.56 2.62 -2.82
N GLU A 219 0.30 2.89 -1.84
CA GLU A 219 -0.10 2.99 -0.44
C GLU A 219 -0.90 4.28 -0.18
N TYR A 220 -1.89 4.18 0.70
CA TYR A 220 -2.54 5.36 1.27
C TYR A 220 -1.55 6.11 2.19
N PRO A 221 -1.60 7.44 2.31
CA PRO A 221 -2.64 8.37 1.82
C PRO A 221 -2.47 8.85 0.37
N ASN A 222 -1.44 8.40 -0.35
CA ASN A 222 -0.98 9.09 -1.55
C ASN A 222 -1.94 8.98 -2.76
N ARG A 223 -2.98 8.15 -2.69
CA ARG A 223 -3.84 7.71 -3.81
C ARG A 223 -4.49 8.83 -4.61
N GLY A 224 -4.88 9.95 -3.97
CA GLY A 224 -5.53 11.07 -4.67
C GLY A 224 -4.67 11.67 -5.77
N TYR A 225 -3.36 11.75 -5.53
CA TYR A 225 -2.40 12.20 -6.53
C TYR A 225 -2.29 11.21 -7.71
N TRP A 226 -2.18 9.91 -7.41
CA TRP A 226 -1.99 8.86 -8.41
C TRP A 226 -3.20 8.67 -9.33
N ILE A 227 -4.42 8.80 -8.80
CA ILE A 227 -5.65 8.79 -9.61
C ILE A 227 -5.63 9.96 -10.59
N LYS A 228 -5.41 11.19 -10.09
CA LYS A 228 -5.49 12.41 -10.89
C LYS A 228 -4.36 12.57 -11.90
N LYS A 229 -3.15 12.12 -11.57
CA LYS A 229 -1.95 12.43 -12.36
C LYS A 229 -1.37 11.24 -13.11
N LEU A 230 -1.67 10.00 -12.69
CA LEU A 230 -1.00 8.79 -13.18
C LEU A 230 -1.98 7.67 -13.56
N ASN A 231 -3.27 8.00 -13.61
CA ASN A 231 -4.38 7.17 -14.08
C ASN A 231 -4.50 5.83 -13.32
N TYR A 232 -4.20 5.83 -12.02
CA TYR A 232 -4.50 4.68 -11.17
C TYR A 232 -6.00 4.54 -11.00
N LYS A 233 -6.49 3.30 -11.10
CA LYS A 233 -7.91 3.00 -10.93
C LYS A 233 -8.13 2.36 -9.56
N ILE A 234 -9.19 2.80 -8.89
CA ILE A 234 -9.75 2.11 -7.73
C ILE A 234 -11.08 1.50 -8.16
N PRO A 235 -11.12 0.19 -8.48
CA PRO A 235 -12.36 -0.51 -8.77
C PRO A 235 -13.40 -0.28 -7.67
N TYR A 236 -14.66 -0.08 -8.05
CA TYR A 236 -15.73 0.22 -7.10
C TYR A 236 -15.87 -0.84 -6.00
N LYS A 237 -15.64 -2.12 -6.34
CA LYS A 237 -15.63 -3.24 -5.40
C LYS A 237 -14.58 -3.15 -4.28
N TYR A 238 -13.54 -2.33 -4.45
CA TYR A 238 -12.51 -2.08 -3.43
C TYR A 238 -12.70 -0.75 -2.69
N ARG A 239 -13.82 -0.04 -2.93
CA ARG A 239 -14.23 1.17 -2.23
C ARG A 239 -15.21 0.82 -1.11
N ILE A 240 -14.86 1.14 0.12
CA ILE A 240 -15.51 0.75 1.35
C ILE A 240 -16.03 2.00 2.05
N SER A 241 -17.35 2.19 2.03
CA SER A 241 -18.15 3.08 2.89
C SER A 241 -19.57 3.22 2.32
N SER A 242 -20.42 3.90 3.08
CA SER A 242 -21.66 4.59 2.67
C SER A 242 -21.39 6.10 2.55
N GLY A 243 -22.00 6.78 1.57
CA GLY A 243 -21.94 8.25 1.48
C GLY A 243 -20.66 8.84 0.84
N LYS A 244 -20.31 10.09 1.21
CA LYS A 244 -19.31 10.94 0.52
C LYS A 244 -17.84 10.56 0.76
N HIS A 245 -17.52 9.85 1.85
CA HIS A 245 -16.14 9.48 2.19
C HIS A 245 -15.91 8.00 1.91
N HIS A 246 -15.18 7.68 0.84
CA HIS A 246 -14.83 6.30 0.50
C HIS A 246 -13.45 5.92 1.05
N TYR A 247 -13.42 4.97 1.99
CA TYR A 247 -12.20 4.23 2.27
C TYR A 247 -11.91 3.30 1.08
N THR A 248 -10.65 3.01 0.79
CA THR A 248 -10.30 2.12 -0.32
C THR A 248 -9.27 1.14 0.17
N LEU A 249 -9.35 -0.13 -0.23
CA LEU A 249 -8.32 -1.09 0.16
C LEU A 249 -7.03 -0.85 -0.63
N GLU A 250 -7.12 -0.47 -1.92
CA GLU A 250 -5.97 -0.36 -2.80
C GLU A 250 -6.19 0.65 -3.95
N GLY A 251 -5.12 1.35 -4.36
CA GLY A 251 -5.01 1.94 -5.70
C GLY A 251 -4.14 1.07 -6.58
N TYR A 252 -4.69 0.55 -7.68
CA TYR A 252 -4.05 -0.49 -8.48
C TYR A 252 -4.03 -0.16 -9.97
N LYS A 253 -2.96 -0.58 -10.64
CA LYS A 253 -2.77 -0.44 -12.08
C LYS A 253 -2.05 -1.69 -12.58
N GLU A 254 -2.76 -2.48 -13.39
CA GLU A 254 -2.17 -3.55 -14.19
C GLU A 254 -1.95 -3.00 -15.60
N ILE A 255 -0.77 -3.27 -16.14
CA ILE A 255 -0.43 -2.93 -17.52
C ILE A 255 -0.46 -4.24 -18.31
N ARG A 256 -1.36 -4.29 -19.28
CA ARG A 256 -1.45 -5.40 -20.24
C ARG A 256 -0.37 -5.25 -21.30
#